data_AF-A0A0H4VM29-F1
#
_entry.id   AF-A0A0H4VM29-F1
#
_cell.length_a   1.000
_cell.length_b   1.000
_cell.length_c   1.000
_cell.angle_alpha   90.00
_cell.angle_beta   90.00
_cell.angle_gamma   90.00
#
_symmetry.space_group_name_H-M   'P 1'
#
loop_
_entity.id
_entity.type
_entity.pdbx_description
1 polymer ?
#
loop_
_entity_poly.entity_id
_entity_poly.type
_entity_poly.pdbx_seq_one_letter_code
_entity_poly.pdbx_strand_id
1 'polypeptide(L)' 'MEMKTKYYFSGTTLTQTYEYNEVGKLKQLKDKSSNGVSMVIIYTYNEKGLLISDTWRGSLGKKAYTTHYIINKK' A
#
# COMPACT_ATOMS: atom_id res chain seq x y z
N MET A 1 -9.78 2.88 9.70
CA MET A 1 -9.66 1.95 8.56
C MET A 1 -10.70 2.36 7.53
N GLU A 2 -10.31 2.48 6.27
CA GLU A 2 -11.18 2.91 5.16
C GLU A 2 -11.14 1.84 4.06
N MET A 3 -12.26 1.62 3.37
CA MET A 3 -12.37 0.62 2.31
C MET A 3 -13.03 1.22 1.07
N LYS A 4 -12.47 0.96 -0.10
CA LYS A 4 -13.00 1.38 -1.41
C LYS A 4 -13.03 0.19 -2.36
N THR A 5 -14.06 0.12 -3.20
CA THR A 5 -14.20 -0.94 -4.19
C THR A 5 -14.51 -0.34 -5.56
N LYS A 6 -13.78 -0.79 -6.60
CA LYS A 6 -13.97 -0.35 -7.98
C LYS A 6 -14.14 -1.56 -8.91
N TYR A 7 -15.10 -1.44 -9.83
CA TYR A 7 -15.34 -2.42 -10.88
C TYR A 7 -14.56 -2.05 -12.14
N TYR A 8 -13.91 -3.03 -12.75
CA TYR A 8 -13.15 -2.86 -14.00
C TYR A 8 -13.85 -3.58 -15.15
N PHE A 9 -13.69 -3.05 -16.36
CA PHE A 9 -14.29 -3.60 -17.59
C PHE A 9 -13.88 -5.06 -17.86
N SER A 10 -12.78 -5.53 -17.26
CA SER A 10 -12.34 -6.92 -17.28
C SER A 10 -13.21 -7.90 -16.48
N GLY A 11 -14.38 -7.46 -15.97
CA GLY A 11 -15.23 -8.27 -15.07
C GLY A 11 -14.61 -8.52 -13.70
N THR A 12 -13.53 -7.80 -13.38
CA THR A 12 -12.79 -7.93 -12.13
C THR A 12 -13.12 -6.77 -11.21
N THR A 13 -13.28 -7.06 -9.92
CA THR A 13 -13.47 -6.05 -8.89
C THR A 13 -12.20 -5.92 -8.08
N LEU A 14 -11.71 -4.70 -7.88
CA LEU A 14 -10.61 -4.42 -6.95
C LEU A 14 -11.19 -3.78 -5.69
N THR A 15 -10.91 -4.38 -4.55
CA THR A 15 -11.17 -3.80 -3.23
C THR A 15 -9.84 -3.35 -2.63
N GLN A 16 -9.79 -2.09 -2.24
CA GLN A 16 -8.66 -1.43 -1.61
C GLN A 16 -9.01 -1.12 -0.16
N THR A 17 -8.13 -1.49 0.76
CA THR A 17 -8.27 -1.22 2.18
C THR A 17 -7.10 -0.35 2.63
N TYR A 18 -7.43 0.79 3.25
CA TYR A 18 -6.48 1.78 3.71
C TYR A 18 -6.47 1.80 5.24
N GLU A 19 -5.28 1.66 5.80
CA GLU A 19 -5.03 1.83 7.23
C GLU A 19 -4.14 3.04 7.41
N TYR A 20 -4.54 3.94 8.31
CA TYR A 20 -3.81 5.16 8.63
C TYR A 20 -3.21 5.03 10.03
N ASN A 21 -2.06 5.67 10.26
CA ASN A 21 -1.50 5.80 11.59
C ASN A 21 -2.25 6.86 12.42
N GLU A 22 -1.86 7.04 13.67
CA GLU A 22 -2.51 7.96 14.63
C GLU A 22 -2.50 9.42 14.19
N VAL A 23 -1.54 9.81 13.34
CA VAL A 23 -1.43 11.16 12.78
C VAL A 23 -2.08 11.30 11.39
N GLY A 24 -2.89 10.31 10.98
CA GLY A 24 -3.67 10.35 9.74
C GLY A 24 -2.90 10.05 8.46
N LYS A 25 -1.64 9.57 8.55
CA LYS A 25 -0.84 9.18 7.36
C LYS A 25 -1.09 7.73 6.99
N LEU A 26 -1.11 7.43 5.70
CA LEU A 26 -1.34 6.08 5.19
C LEU A 26 -0.23 5.14 5.67
N LYS A 27 -0.57 4.18 6.53
CA LYS A 27 0.36 3.18 7.09
C LYS A 27 0.39 1.92 6.22
N GLN A 28 -0.74 1.53 5.65
CA GLN A 28 -0.86 0.33 4.85
C GLN A 28 -1.96 0.45 3.79
N LEU A 29 -1.69 -0.10 2.62
CA LEU A 29 -2.66 -0.35 1.56
C LEU A 29 -2.72 -1.87 1.31
N LYS A 30 -3.93 -2.44 1.33
CA LYS A 30 -4.17 -3.81 0.87
C LYS A 30 -5.09 -3.79 -0.34
N ASP A 31 -4.68 -4.42 -1.42
CA ASP A 31 -5.47 -4.63 -2.61
C ASP A 31 -5.90 -6.09 -2.69
N LYS A 32 -7.17 -6.33 -2.98
CA LYS A 32 -7.72 -7.65 -3.25
C LYS A 32 -8.58 -7.60 -4.51
N SER A 33 -8.16 -8.36 -5.50
CA SER A 33 -8.89 -8.55 -6.75
C SER A 33 -9.84 -9.74 -6.64
N SER A 34 -11.00 -9.68 -7.29
CA SER A 34 -11.98 -10.78 -7.31
C SER A 34 -11.46 -12.05 -7.96
N ASN A 35 -10.42 -11.95 -8.80
CA ASN A 35 -9.73 -13.09 -9.39
C ASN A 35 -8.68 -13.75 -8.47
N GLY A 36 -8.62 -13.35 -7.19
CA GLY A 36 -7.73 -13.94 -6.18
C GLY A 36 -6.34 -13.32 -6.09
N VAL A 37 -5.96 -12.42 -7.01
CA VAL A 37 -4.71 -11.66 -6.90
C VAL A 37 -4.83 -10.63 -5.78
N SER A 38 -3.79 -10.51 -4.95
CA SER A 38 -3.75 -9.49 -3.89
C SER A 38 -2.36 -8.90 -3.75
N MET A 39 -2.30 -7.73 -3.11
CA MET A 39 -1.06 -7.02 -2.81
C MET A 39 -1.19 -6.32 -1.47
N VAL A 40 -0.09 -6.22 -0.74
CA VAL A 40 0.02 -5.37 0.45
C VAL A 40 1.19 -4.43 0.27
N ILE A 41 1.01 -3.15 0.60
CA ILE A 41 2.04 -2.12 0.68
C ILE A 41 2.07 -1.57 2.10
N ILE A 42 3.26 -1.50 2.70
CA ILE A 42 3.50 -0.90 4.03
C ILE A 42 4.35 0.35 3.84
N TYR A 43 3.92 1.45 4.42
CA TYR A 43 4.61 2.74 4.34
C TYR A 43 5.30 3.06 5.68
N THR A 44 6.53 3.55 5.61
CA THR A 44 7.32 3.93 6.79
C THR A 44 7.73 5.38 6.68
N TYR A 45 7.53 6.11 7.78
CA TYR A 45 7.83 7.53 7.88
C TYR A 45 8.88 7.76 8.96
N ASN A 46 9.70 8.80 8.80
CA ASN A 46 10.58 9.26 9.87
C ASN A 46 9.82 10.08 10.92
N GLU A 47 10.54 10.54 11.96
CA GLU A 47 10.00 11.34 13.06
C GLU A 47 9.40 12.69 12.62
N LYS A 48 9.89 13.26 11.52
CA LYS A 48 9.29 14.46 10.90
C LYS A 48 8.06 14.13 10.05
N GLY A 49 7.70 12.86 9.98
CA GLY A 49 6.59 12.33 9.22
C GLY A 49 6.81 12.35 7.70
N LEU A 50 8.06 12.38 7.23
CA LEU A 50 8.39 12.24 5.82
C LEU A 50 8.52 10.75 5.47
N LEU A 51 8.01 10.35 4.31
CA LEU A 51 8.10 8.96 3.84
C LEU A 51 9.57 8.60 3.59
N ILE A 52 10.05 7.52 4.19
CA ILE A 52 11.43 7.03 4.05
C ILE A 52 11.52 5.68 3.35
N SER A 53 10.44 4.89 3.36
CA SER A 53 10.37 3.66 2.57
C SER A 53 8.94 3.19 2.37
N ASP A 54 8.74 2.40 1.31
CA ASP A 54 7.59 1.51 1.18
C ASP A 54 8.07 0.09 0.87
N THR A 55 7.32 -0.89 1.36
CA THR A 55 7.55 -2.30 1.05
C THR A 55 6.29 -2.92 0.52
N TRP A 56 6.36 -3.51 -0.68
CA TRP A 56 5.22 -4.16 -1.31
C TRP A 56 5.46 -5.66 -1.51
N ARG A 57 4.38 -6.43 -1.40
CA ARG A 57 4.36 -7.87 -1.65
C ARG A 57 3.06 -8.24 -2.34
N GLY A 58 3.16 -8.80 -3.54
CA GLY A 58 2.04 -9.41 -4.26
C GLY A 58 1.85 -10.88 -3.89
N SER A 59 0.63 -11.40 -4.01
CA SER A 59 0.30 -12.81 -3.74
C SER A 59 0.93 -13.79 -4.71
N LEU A 60 1.23 -13.34 -5.93
CA LEU A 60 1.88 -14.16 -6.97
C LEU A 60 3.41 -14.29 -6.75
N GLY A 61 4.00 -13.38 -5.97
CA GLY A 61 5.43 -13.34 -5.69
C GLY A 61 5.78 -13.89 -4.32
N LYS A 62 6.91 -14.59 -4.21
CA LYS A 62 7.45 -15.03 -2.91
C LYS A 62 8.25 -13.94 -2.18
N LYS A 63 8.70 -12.91 -2.90
CA LYS A 63 9.54 -11.84 -2.37
C LYS A 63 8.74 -10.58 -2.12
N ALA A 64 9.11 -9.86 -1.06
CA ALA A 64 8.75 -8.47 -0.88
C ALA A 64 9.83 -7.60 -1.53
N TYR A 65 9.44 -6.41 -1.98
CA TYR A 65 10.34 -5.43 -2.57
C TYR A 65 10.22 -4.14 -1.77
N THR A 66 11.36 -3.55 -1.44
CA THR A 66 11.43 -2.33 -0.64
C THR A 66 12.10 -1.24 -1.43
N THR A 67 11.46 -0.07 -1.47
CA THR A 67 12.03 1.17 -2.00
C THR A 67 12.42 2.06 -0.83
N HIS A 68 13.64 2.58 -0.85
CA HIS A 68 14.11 3.56 0.13
C HIS A 68 14.22 4.94 -0.51
N TYR A 69 13.69 5.95 0.17
CA TYR A 69 13.67 7.33 -0.32
C TYR A 69 14.74 8.17 0.36
N ILE A 70 15.53 8.88 -0.44
CA ILE A 70 16.50 9.87 0.05
C ILE A 70 15.80 11.21 0.17
N ILE A 71 15.74 11.74 1.39
CA ILE A 71 15.16 13.05 1.67
C ILE A 71 16.25 14.10 1.59
N ASN A 72 16.25 14.87 0.51
CA ASN A 72 17.13 16.03 0.37
C ASN A 72 16.60 17.18 1.25
N LYS A 73 17.40 17.60 2.22
CA LYS A 73 17.13 18.83 2.97
C LYS A 73 17.58 20.01 2.10
N LYS A 74 16.66 20.92 1.79
CA LYS A 74 17.02 22.25 1.27
C LYS A 74 17.55 23.11 2.40
#